data_AF-A0A1B2M491-F1
#
_entry.id   AF-A0A1B2M491-F1
#
_cell.length_a   1.000
_cell.length_b   1.000
_cell.length_c   1.000
_cell.angle_alpha   90.00
_cell.angle_beta   90.00
_cell.angle_gamma   90.00
#
_symmetry.space_group_name_H-M   'P 1'
#
loop_
_entity.id
_entity.type
_entity.pdbx_description
1 polymer ?
#
loop_
_entity_poly.entity_id
_entity_poly.type
_entity_poly.pdbx_seq_one_letter_code
_entity_poly.pdbx_strand_id
1 'polypeptide(L)' 'MQYTVLSDGRIRVEAVNFGEKIRIDFELDCQDERCKINDIFAPQSYKKELIEIVKHERC' A
#
# COMPACT_ATOMS: atom_id res chain seq x y z
N MET A 1 -12.35 11.06 -3.09
CA MET A 1 -11.63 9.78 -2.99
C MET A 1 -11.74 9.10 -4.33
N GLN A 2 -10.63 8.67 -4.91
CA GLN A 2 -10.57 8.05 -6.23
C GLN A 2 -9.83 6.72 -6.13
N TYR A 3 -10.34 5.73 -6.87
CA TYR A 3 -9.78 4.39 -6.97
C TYR A 3 -9.36 4.12 -8.40
N THR A 4 -8.15 3.62 -8.60
CA THR A 4 -7.59 3.32 -9.92
C THR A 4 -6.90 1.97 -9.88
N VAL A 5 -7.24 1.08 -10.81
CA VAL A 5 -6.49 -0.17 -11.02
C VAL A 5 -5.20 0.16 -11.76
N LEU A 6 -4.06 -0.21 -11.19
CA LEU A 6 -2.75 -0.04 -11.80
C LEU A 6 -2.42 -1.20 -12.74
N SER A 7 -1.44 -1.00 -13.62
CA SER A 7 -1.02 -2.00 -14.61
C SER A 7 -0.47 -3.29 -14.00
N ASP A 8 -0.01 -3.24 -12.76
CA ASP A 8 0.50 -4.39 -12.00
C ASP A 8 -0.58 -5.07 -11.13
N GLY A 9 -1.85 -4.67 -11.30
CA GLY A 9 -2.98 -5.24 -10.57
C GLY A 9 -3.25 -4.61 -9.20
N ARG A 10 -2.40 -3.70 -8.72
CA ARG A 10 -2.65 -2.98 -7.46
C ARG A 10 -3.77 -1.95 -7.59
N ILE A 11 -4.44 -1.64 -6.49
CA ILE A 11 -5.46 -0.58 -6.40
C ILE A 11 -4.81 0.66 -5.80
N ARG A 12 -4.74 1.75 -6.56
CA ARG A 12 -4.36 3.07 -6.06
C ARG A 12 -5.57 3.79 -5.49
N VAL A 13 -5.42 4.31 -4.27
CA VAL A 13 -6.37 5.20 -3.61
C VAL A 13 -5.76 6.58 -3.48
N GLU A 14 -6.46 7.58 -4.00
CA GLU A 14 -6.11 8.99 -3.85
C GLU A 14 -7.24 9.72 -3.11
N ALA A 15 -6.91 10.41 -2.01
CA ALA A 15 -7.87 11.11 -1.18
C ALA A 15 -7.27 12.39 -0.59
N VAL A 16 -8.12 13.21 0.01
CA VAL A 16 -7.72 14.40 0.76
C VAL A 16 -8.09 14.17 2.22
N ASN A 17 -7.11 14.24 3.11
CA ASN A 17 -7.27 14.12 4.56
C ASN A 17 -6.80 15.44 5.20
N PHE A 18 -7.70 16.20 5.83
CA PHE A 18 -7.39 17.51 6.42
C PHE A 18 -6.64 18.50 5.49
N GLY A 19 -6.97 18.49 4.19
CA GLY A 19 -6.32 19.33 3.19
C GLY A 19 -5.03 18.73 2.59
N GLU A 20 -4.50 17.66 3.18
CA GLU A 20 -3.35 16.93 2.64
C GLU A 20 -3.79 15.84 1.66
N LYS A 21 -3.13 15.78 0.51
CA LYS A 21 -3.36 14.72 -0.48
C LYS A 21 -2.63 13.45 -0.02
N ILE A 22 -3.39 12.37 0.16
CA ILE A 22 -2.83 11.04 0.42
C ILE A 22 -2.94 10.17 -0.84
N ARG A 23 -1.92 9.35 -1.04
CA ARG A 23 -1.85 8.33 -2.09
C ARG A 23 -1.35 7.04 -1.48
N ILE A 24 -2.14 5.98 -1.60
CA ILE A 24 -1.85 4.66 -1.05
C ILE A 24 -2.14 3.62 -2.13
N ASP A 25 -1.19 2.73 -2.39
CA ASP A 25 -1.38 1.61 -3.32
C ASP A 25 -1.59 0.32 -2.51
N PHE A 26 -2.66 -0.42 -2.80
CA PHE A 26 -3.03 -1.66 -2.12
C PHE A 26 -2.80 -2.86 -3.04
N GLU A 27 -2.19 -3.90 -2.51
CA GLU A 27 -2.22 -5.22 -3.13
C GLU A 27 -3.39 -6.00 -2.54
N LEU A 28 -4.27 -6.50 -3.42
CA LEU A 28 -5.42 -7.30 -3.03
C LEU A 28 -5.20 -8.75 -3.44
N ASP A 29 -5.49 -9.67 -2.54
CA ASP A 29 -5.68 -11.09 -2.85
C ASP A 29 -7.18 -11.36 -2.85
N CYS A 30 -7.74 -11.57 -4.05
CA CYS A 30 -9.16 -11.85 -4.23
C CYS A 30 -9.35 -13.34 -4.50
N GLN A 31 -10.03 -14.02 -3.58
CA GLN A 31 -10.46 -15.42 -3.73
C GLN A 31 -11.97 -15.46 -3.68
N ASP A 32 -12.57 -16.07 -4.71
CA ASP A 32 -14.02 -16.06 -4.95
C ASP A 32 -14.58 -14.62 -4.96
N GLU A 33 -15.63 -14.35 -4.18
CA GLU A 33 -16.28 -13.03 -4.03
C GLU A 33 -15.69 -12.19 -2.88
N ARG A 34 -14.53 -12.56 -2.35
CA ARG A 34 -13.91 -11.87 -1.21
C ARG A 34 -12.49 -11.43 -1.54
N CYS A 35 -12.25 -10.13 -1.39
CA CYS A 35 -10.92 -9.54 -1.49
C CYS A 35 -10.40 -9.19 -0.10
N LYS A 36 -9.16 -9.56 0.19
CA LYS A 36 -8.41 -9.11 1.36
C LYS A 36 -7.22 -8.27 0.92
N ILE A 37 -6.81 -7.33 1.77
CA ILE A 37 -5.58 -6.58 1.56
C ILE A 37 -4.42 -7.50 1.92
N ASN A 38 -3.56 -7.79 0.94
CA ASN A 38 -2.33 -8.55 1.16
C ASN A 38 -1.20 -7.62 1.62
N ASP A 39 -1.12 -6.41 1.05
CA ASP A 39 -0.07 -5.45 1.37
C ASP A 39 -0.49 -3.98 1.12
N ILE A 40 0.20 -3.06 1.79
CA ILE A 40 -0.05 -1.61 1.75
C ILE A 40 1.24 -0.87 1.42
N PHE A 41 1.24 -0.17 0.29
CA PHE A 41 2.33 0.66 -0.19
C PHE A 41 1.95 2.13 -0.01
N ALA A 42 2.21 2.64 1.19
CA ALA A 42 2.12 4.06 1.49
C ALA A 42 3.54 4.68 1.53
N PRO A 43 3.70 5.97 1.19
CA PRO A 43 4.98 6.68 1.32
C PRO A 43 5.59 6.58 2.72
N GLN A 44 4.75 6.43 3.74
CA GLN A 44 5.12 6.36 5.16
C GLN A 44 5.08 4.92 5.71
N SER A 45 5.14 3.92 4.84
CA SER A 45 5.09 2.51 5.25
C SER A 45 6.33 2.12 6.05
N TYR A 46 6.11 1.64 7.28
CA TYR A 46 7.12 1.05 8.17
C TYR A 46 7.88 -0.11 7.52
N LYS A 47 7.31 -0.72 6.47
CA LYS A 47 7.95 -1.78 5.69
C LYS A 47 9.30 -1.36 5.12
N LYS A 48 9.44 -0.10 4.70
CA LYS A 48 10.72 0.41 4.17
C LYS A 48 11.78 0.45 5.25
N GLU A 49 11.42 0.90 6.45
CA GLU A 49 12.32 0.95 7.61
C GLU A 49 12.71 -0.46 8.09
N LEU A 50 11.76 -1.40 8.12
CA LEU A 50 12.02 -2.80 8.46
C LEU A 50 12.95 -3.50 7.45
N ILE A 51 12.78 -3.25 6.15
CA ILE A 51 13.70 -3.77 5.12
C ILE A 51 15.11 -3.25 5.36
N GLU A 52 15.27 -1.98 5.71
CA GLU A 52 16.59 -1.41 6.03
C GLU A 52 17.19 -2.04 7.29
N ILE A 53 16.40 -2.27 8.35
CA ILE A 53 16.86 -2.96 9.57
C ILE A 53 17.38 -4.38 9.25
N VAL A 54 16.60 -5.15 8.49
CA VAL A 54 16.95 -6.53 8.11
C VAL A 54 18.19 -6.56 7.21
N LYS A 55 18.29 -5.65 6.22
CA LYS A 55 19.46 -5.56 5.33
C LYS A 55 20.75 -5.19 6.05
N HIS A 56 20.65 -4.43 7.14
CA HIS A 56 21.80 -4.01 7.95
C HIS A 56 22.12 -4.98 9.08
N GLU A 57 21.54 -6.19 9.09
CA GLU A 57 21.75 -7.25 10.09
C GLU A 57 21.62 -6.76 11.54
N ARG A 58 20.81 -5.71 11.77
CA ARG A 58 20.47 -5.25 13.12
C ARG A 58 19.29 -6.08 13.63
N CYS A 59 19.55 -7.34 13.95
CA CYS A 59 18.63 -8.18 14.72
C CYS A 59 18.82 -7.98 16.22
#